data_AF-A0A9P9PQH5-F1
#
_entry.id   AF-A0A9P9PQH5-F1
#
_cell.length_a   1.000
_cell.length_b   1.000
_cell.length_c   1.000
_cell.angle_alpha   90.00
_cell.angle_beta   90.00
_cell.angle_gamma   90.00
#
_symmetry.space_group_name_H-M   'P 1'
#
loop_
_entity.id
_entity.type
_entity.pdbx_description
1 polymer ?
#
loop_
_entity_poly.entity_id
_entity_poly.type
_entity_poly.pdbx_seq_one_letter_code
_entity_poly.pdbx_strand_id
1 'polypeptide(L)'
;MELTALTLINVQTLLISISVVALSILNFYFTGHALQTFGEYFPQGSYDWQNPGQRWRQPEGPAHKVQLRYDYSPENMILISTAFSILAGLFGIAGFWIMRNSPKLSTFWSTSTLSASTAAFVATFISIIVSSVKYESLANSTCRWSEGRSSNPRLTCTRELVACELINFLTDTNWADNRRACRETKGARVILVPLTVLTFVLVALYALRIHMLKTVKNVDDSAEQRVERLQGEE
;
A
#
# COMPACT_ATOMS: atom_id res chain seq x y z
N MET A 1 3.05 25.70 27.43
CA MET A 1 2.62 24.29 27.23
C MET A 1 2.26 24.00 25.76
N GLU A 2 1.73 24.97 25.02
CA GLU A 2 1.35 24.77 23.61
C GLU A 2 2.55 24.61 22.66
N LEU A 3 3.65 25.34 22.89
CA LEU A 3 4.87 25.23 22.09
C LEU A 3 5.48 23.81 22.13
N THR A 4 5.44 23.15 23.29
CA THR A 4 5.92 21.78 23.47
C THR A 4 5.03 20.73 22.81
N ALA A 5 3.71 21.00 22.71
CA ALA A 5 2.79 20.11 22.01
C ALA A 5 2.99 20.17 20.49
N LEU A 6 3.16 21.37 19.93
CA LEU A 6 3.38 21.56 18.49
C LEU A 6 4.70 20.93 18.02
N THR A 7 5.76 21.06 18.81
CA THR A 7 7.05 20.41 18.50
C THR A 7 6.95 18.89 18.53
N LEU A 8 6.24 18.33 19.52
CA LEU A 8 5.99 16.89 19.59
C LEU A 8 5.23 16.38 18.35
N ILE A 9 4.16 17.07 17.95
CA ILE A 9 3.40 16.75 16.74
C ILE A 9 4.30 16.80 15.49
N ASN A 10 5.15 17.82 15.37
CA ASN A 10 6.07 17.95 14.24
C ASN A 10 7.07 16.79 14.14
N VAL A 11 7.66 16.39 15.28
CA VAL A 11 8.62 15.27 15.32
C VAL A 11 7.92 13.95 15.00
N GLN A 12 6.75 13.69 15.59
CA GLN A 12 5.97 12.48 15.28
C GLN A 12 5.57 12.42 13.81
N THR A 13 5.11 13.55 13.25
CA THR A 13 4.74 13.66 11.84
C THR A 13 5.94 13.37 10.94
N LEU A 14 7.13 13.87 11.27
CA LEU A 14 8.35 13.59 10.53
C LEU A 14 8.70 12.10 10.55
N LEU A 15 8.70 11.48 11.73
CA LEU A 15 9.01 10.06 11.89
C LEU A 15 8.03 9.18 11.10
N ILE A 16 6.73 9.45 11.23
CA ILE A 16 5.72 8.68 10.50
C ILE A 16 5.84 8.91 8.99
N SER A 17 6.12 10.13 8.54
CA SER A 17 6.33 10.43 7.12
C SER A 17 7.51 9.63 6.55
N ILE A 18 8.63 9.55 7.28
CA ILE A 18 9.78 8.72 6.90
C ILE A 18 9.38 7.24 6.84
N SER A 19 8.66 6.74 7.84
CA SER A 19 8.17 5.36 7.85
C SER A 19 7.25 5.05 6.67
N VAL A 20 6.34 5.97 6.32
CA VAL A 20 5.46 5.84 5.16
C VAL A 20 6.27 5.77 3.87
N VAL A 21 7.27 6.65 3.68
CA VAL A 21 8.14 6.58 2.49
C VAL A 21 8.89 5.25 2.43
N ALA A 22 9.51 4.83 3.54
CA ALA A 22 10.30 3.59 3.59
C ALA A 22 9.44 2.35 3.28
N LEU A 23 8.26 2.23 3.91
CA LEU A 23 7.34 1.11 3.64
C LEU A 23 6.78 1.16 2.23
N SER A 24 6.54 2.36 1.69
CA SER A 24 6.07 2.50 0.31
C SER A 24 7.14 2.06 -0.69
N ILE A 25 8.41 2.46 -0.51
CA ILE A 25 9.51 2.00 -1.37
C ILE A 25 9.64 0.47 -1.30
N LEU A 26 9.55 -0.11 -0.10
CA LEU A 26 9.59 -1.56 0.09
C LEU A 26 8.43 -2.25 -0.63
N ASN A 27 7.22 -1.70 -0.53
CA ASN A 27 6.04 -2.24 -1.20
C ASN A 27 6.13 -2.14 -2.73
N PHE A 28 6.64 -1.01 -3.23
CA PHE A 28 6.91 -0.81 -4.66
C PHE A 28 7.92 -1.83 -5.17
N TYR A 29 9.01 -2.03 -4.43
CA TYR A 29 10.04 -3.01 -4.76
C TYR A 29 9.47 -4.43 -4.80
N PHE A 30 8.76 -4.88 -3.77
CA PHE A 30 8.19 -6.23 -3.76
C PHE A 30 7.17 -6.45 -4.87
N THR A 31 6.30 -5.46 -5.11
CA THR A 31 5.30 -5.56 -6.18
C THR A 31 5.98 -5.58 -7.56
N GLY A 32 6.93 -4.67 -7.80
CA GLY A 32 7.66 -4.59 -9.07
C GLY A 32 8.54 -5.82 -9.34
N HIS A 33 9.27 -6.29 -8.33
CA HIS A 33 10.10 -7.49 -8.43
C HIS A 33 9.22 -8.72 -8.71
N ALA A 34 8.12 -8.89 -7.98
CA ALA A 34 7.18 -9.98 -8.26
C ALA A 34 6.60 -9.90 -9.67
N LEU A 35 6.19 -8.72 -10.15
CA LEU A 35 5.70 -8.53 -11.52
C LEU A 35 6.73 -8.97 -12.57
N GLN A 36 8.00 -8.61 -12.38
CA GLN A 36 9.10 -8.99 -13.25
C GLN A 36 9.35 -10.51 -13.20
N THR A 37 9.51 -11.09 -12.01
CA THR A 37 9.74 -12.52 -11.83
C THR A 37 8.62 -13.36 -12.47
N PHE A 38 7.36 -12.96 -12.29
CA PHE A 38 6.25 -13.64 -12.94
C PHE A 38 6.20 -13.42 -14.45
N GLY A 39 6.66 -12.28 -14.96
CA GLY A 39 6.75 -12.04 -16.40
C GLY A 39 7.82 -12.92 -17.08
N GLU A 40 8.92 -13.15 -16.38
CA GLU A 40 10.08 -13.88 -16.90
C GLU A 40 9.97 -15.40 -16.71
N TYR A 41 9.70 -15.85 -15.49
CA TYR A 41 9.76 -17.27 -15.13
C TYR A 41 8.41 -17.98 -15.22
N PHE A 42 7.30 -17.24 -15.06
CA PHE A 42 5.95 -17.80 -15.06
C PHE A 42 4.96 -16.99 -15.90
N PRO A 43 5.25 -16.73 -17.18
CA PRO A 43 4.40 -15.89 -18.02
C PRO A 43 2.98 -16.47 -18.15
N GLN A 44 2.02 -15.62 -18.48
CA GLN A 44 0.70 -16.12 -18.89
C GLN A 44 0.84 -17.07 -20.09
N GLY A 45 0.16 -18.22 -20.08
CA GLY A 45 0.42 -19.26 -21.08
C GLY A 45 -0.25 -20.60 -20.80
N SER A 46 0.07 -21.59 -21.63
CA SER A 46 -0.38 -22.97 -21.45
C SER A 46 0.65 -23.73 -20.63
N TYR A 47 0.19 -24.40 -19.57
CA TYR A 47 1.03 -25.20 -18.69
C TYR A 47 0.52 -26.63 -18.61
N ASP A 48 1.44 -27.58 -18.49
CA ASP A 48 1.09 -28.97 -18.21
C ASP A 48 0.78 -29.11 -16.71
N TRP A 49 -0.43 -29.61 -16.43
CA TRP A 49 -0.93 -29.84 -15.09
C TRP A 49 -0.45 -31.17 -14.54
N GLN A 50 0.18 -31.14 -13.36
CA GLN A 50 0.60 -32.33 -12.63
C GLN A 50 -0.20 -32.52 -11.35
N ASN A 51 -0.63 -33.76 -11.13
CA ASN A 51 -1.15 -34.19 -9.86
C ASN A 51 0.01 -34.24 -8.84
N PRO A 52 -0.05 -33.49 -7.72
CA PRO A 52 1.05 -33.44 -6.75
C PRO A 52 1.33 -34.81 -6.12
N GLY A 53 0.33 -35.70 -6.04
CA GLY A 53 0.49 -37.08 -5.58
C GLY A 53 1.10 -38.04 -6.60
N GLN A 54 1.28 -37.63 -7.86
CA GLN A 54 1.87 -38.46 -8.93
C GLN A 54 3.20 -37.93 -9.45
N ARG A 55 3.84 -36.97 -8.76
CA ARG A 55 5.11 -36.37 -9.21
C ARG A 55 6.24 -37.40 -9.47
N TRP A 56 6.18 -38.58 -8.85
CA TRP A 56 7.15 -39.67 -9.02
C TRP A 56 6.68 -40.80 -9.94
N ARG A 57 5.40 -40.81 -10.36
CA ARG A 57 4.88 -41.78 -11.31
C ARG A 57 4.87 -41.11 -12.68
N GLN A 58 5.34 -41.81 -13.72
CA GLN A 58 5.13 -41.34 -15.08
C GLN A 58 3.63 -41.07 -15.26
N PRO A 59 3.24 -39.92 -15.84
CA PRO A 59 1.84 -39.61 -16.04
C PRO A 59 1.23 -40.67 -16.97
N GLU A 60 0.45 -41.57 -16.41
CA GLU A 60 -0.35 -42.52 -17.18
C GLU A 60 -1.55 -41.75 -17.75
N GLY A 61 -1.34 -41.07 -18.88
CA GLY A 61 -2.39 -40.37 -19.62
C GLY A 61 -1.91 -39.09 -20.32
N PRO A 62 -2.75 -38.52 -21.22
CA PRO A 62 -2.43 -37.27 -21.88
C PRO A 62 -2.29 -36.14 -20.84
N ALA A 63 -1.20 -35.38 -20.92
CA ALA A 63 -0.97 -34.21 -20.08
C ALA A 63 -2.18 -33.27 -20.17
N HIS A 64 -2.81 -32.97 -19.03
CA HIS A 64 -3.90 -32.02 -18.98
C HIS A 64 -3.31 -30.61 -19.06
N LYS A 65 -3.59 -29.90 -20.15
CA LYS A 65 -3.11 -28.53 -20.32
C LYS A 65 -4.10 -27.53 -19.74
N VAL A 66 -3.58 -26.60 -18.94
CA VAL A 66 -4.33 -25.46 -18.42
C VAL A 66 -3.79 -24.16 -18.98
N GLN A 67 -4.67 -23.24 -19.35
CA GLN A 67 -4.33 -21.90 -19.79
C GLN A 67 -4.40 -20.94 -18.61
N LEU A 68 -3.24 -20.46 -18.17
CA LEU A 68 -3.11 -19.51 -17.08
C LEU A 68 -3.19 -18.06 -17.59
N ARG A 69 -4.04 -17.26 -16.94
CA ARG A 69 -4.15 -15.81 -17.12
C ARG A 69 -4.04 -15.09 -15.78
N TYR A 70 -3.33 -13.97 -15.77
CA TYR A 70 -3.20 -13.13 -14.59
C TYR A 70 -4.26 -12.03 -14.57
N ASP A 71 -4.91 -11.83 -13.42
CA ASP A 71 -5.61 -10.58 -13.12
C ASP A 71 -4.60 -9.60 -12.50
N TYR A 72 -4.27 -8.54 -13.23
CA TYR A 72 -3.28 -7.51 -12.86
C TYR A 72 -3.89 -6.39 -12.00
N SER A 73 -5.22 -6.40 -11.79
CA SER A 73 -5.93 -5.33 -11.11
C SER A 73 -5.42 -5.11 -9.68
N PRO A 74 -5.18 -6.15 -8.85
CA PRO A 74 -4.65 -5.97 -7.50
C PRO A 74 -3.27 -5.32 -7.48
N GLU A 75 -2.33 -5.78 -8.30
CA GLU A 75 -0.96 -5.26 -8.34
C GLU A 75 -0.93 -3.80 -8.82
N ASN A 76 -1.74 -3.45 -9.82
CA ASN A 76 -1.85 -2.07 -10.29
C ASN A 76 -2.39 -1.13 -9.18
N MET A 77 -3.41 -1.57 -8.44
CA MET A 77 -3.93 -0.81 -7.30
C MET A 77 -2.87 -0.64 -6.20
N ILE A 78 -2.10 -1.69 -5.92
CA ILE A 78 -0.98 -1.63 -4.97
C ILE A 78 0.06 -0.61 -5.41
N LEU A 79 0.49 -0.63 -6.67
CA LEU A 79 1.45 0.35 -7.21
C LEU A 79 0.93 1.79 -7.13
N ILE A 80 -0.32 2.02 -7.52
CA ILE A 80 -0.96 3.35 -7.46
C ILE A 80 -1.01 3.86 -6.02
N SER A 81 -1.52 3.05 -5.09
CA SER A 81 -1.62 3.44 -3.67
C SER A 81 -0.25 3.68 -3.03
N THR A 82 0.76 2.95 -3.47
CA THR A 82 2.15 3.14 -3.05
C THR A 82 2.71 4.46 -3.57
N ALA A 83 2.43 4.84 -4.82
CA ALA A 83 2.84 6.13 -5.37
C ALA A 83 2.23 7.31 -4.59
N PHE A 84 0.93 7.25 -4.27
CA PHE A 84 0.28 8.26 -3.43
C PHE A 84 0.90 8.33 -2.03
N SER A 85 1.25 7.18 -1.44
CA SER A 85 1.87 7.12 -0.12
C SER A 85 3.28 7.72 -0.11
N ILE A 86 4.10 7.49 -1.15
CA ILE A 86 5.40 8.15 -1.32
C ILE A 86 5.20 9.67 -1.37
N LEU A 87 4.26 10.15 -2.19
CA LEU A 87 3.98 11.58 -2.29
C LEU A 87 3.56 12.15 -0.93
N ALA A 88 2.59 11.54 -0.24
CA ALA A 88 2.17 12.01 1.08
C ALA A 88 3.33 12.08 2.09
N GLY A 89 4.18 11.05 2.13
CA GLY A 89 5.37 11.03 2.99
C GLY A 89 6.40 12.12 2.63
N LEU A 90 6.66 12.35 1.34
CA LEU A 90 7.54 13.43 0.87
C LEU A 90 7.00 14.81 1.21
N PHE A 91 5.68 15.03 1.05
CA PHE A 91 5.02 16.27 1.49
C PHE A 91 5.13 16.47 3.00
N GLY A 92 5.07 15.40 3.79
CA GLY A 92 5.28 15.45 5.23
C GLY A 92 6.69 15.86 5.63
N ILE A 93 7.70 15.26 4.99
CA ILE A 93 9.12 15.58 5.20
C ILE A 93 9.41 17.03 4.77
N ALA A 94 9.00 17.41 3.55
CA ALA A 94 9.20 18.77 3.05
C ALA A 94 8.48 19.80 3.92
N GLY A 95 7.25 19.50 4.33
CA GLY A 95 6.47 20.32 5.24
C GLY A 95 7.22 20.59 6.55
N PHE A 96 7.82 19.57 7.17
CA PHE A 96 8.60 19.75 8.40
C PHE A 96 9.72 20.79 8.23
N TRP A 97 10.52 20.68 7.18
CA TRP A 97 11.64 21.59 6.92
C TRP A 97 11.17 23.00 6.59
N ILE A 98 10.15 23.14 5.76
CA ILE A 98 9.64 24.45 5.34
C ILE A 98 8.99 25.16 6.53
N MET A 99 8.20 24.46 7.34
CA MET A 99 7.54 25.05 8.50
C MET A 99 8.54 25.44 9.59
N ARG A 100 9.68 24.76 9.70
CA ARG A 100 10.78 25.18 10.58
C ARG A 100 11.39 26.52 10.16
N ASN A 101 11.50 26.77 8.85
CA ASN A 101 12.15 27.97 8.31
C ASN A 101 11.18 29.12 8.01
N SER A 102 9.88 28.84 7.88
CA SER A 102 8.89 29.81 7.40
C SER A 102 7.53 29.59 8.06
N PRO A 103 7.28 30.18 9.25
CA PRO A 103 6.02 30.01 9.99
C PRO A 103 4.80 30.55 9.21
N LYS A 104 4.99 31.58 8.37
CA LYS A 104 3.96 32.18 7.53
C LYS A 104 3.32 31.19 6.53
N LEU A 105 4.07 30.16 6.13
CA LEU A 105 3.63 29.15 5.17
C LEU A 105 2.99 27.92 5.84
N SER A 106 2.91 27.88 7.18
CA SER A 106 2.51 26.68 7.92
C SER A 106 1.09 26.21 7.64
N THR A 107 0.13 27.12 7.48
CA THR A 107 -1.27 26.78 7.19
C THR A 107 -1.43 26.16 5.80
N PHE A 108 -0.76 26.74 4.79
CA PHE A 108 -0.78 26.23 3.42
C PHE A 108 -0.17 24.82 3.35
N TRP A 109 1.00 24.62 3.96
CA TRP A 109 1.64 23.30 3.98
C TRP A 109 0.85 22.27 4.77
N SER A 110 0.31 22.63 5.93
CA SER A 110 -0.50 21.72 6.73
C SER A 110 -1.75 21.25 5.96
N THR A 111 -2.39 22.16 5.22
CA THR A 111 -3.58 21.84 4.40
C THR A 111 -3.22 20.95 3.20
N SER A 112 -2.13 21.27 2.49
CA SER A 112 -1.67 20.47 1.36
C SER A 112 -1.20 19.08 1.78
N THR A 113 -0.49 18.94 2.90
CA THR A 113 -0.09 17.63 3.38
C THR A 113 -1.28 16.83 3.93
N LEU A 114 -2.28 17.49 4.52
CA LEU A 114 -3.52 16.83 4.92
C LEU A 114 -4.25 16.23 3.71
N SER A 115 -4.40 16.97 2.62
CA SER A 115 -5.07 16.46 1.41
C SER A 115 -4.29 15.32 0.77
N ALA A 116 -2.96 15.43 0.67
CA ALA A 116 -2.09 14.35 0.18
C ALA A 116 -2.18 13.09 1.05
N SER A 117 -2.14 13.24 2.38
CA SER A 117 -2.26 12.12 3.32
C SER A 117 -3.63 11.45 3.25
N THR A 118 -4.69 12.23 3.06
CA THR A 118 -6.06 11.72 2.89
C THR A 118 -6.19 10.92 1.60
N ALA A 119 -5.64 11.42 0.49
CA ALA A 119 -5.62 10.70 -0.78
C ALA A 119 -4.84 9.37 -0.66
N ALA A 120 -3.68 9.38 0.01
CA ALA A 120 -2.90 8.18 0.27
C ALA A 120 -3.65 7.17 1.15
N PHE A 121 -4.32 7.62 2.20
CA PHE A 121 -5.15 6.77 3.05
C PHE A 121 -6.30 6.12 2.27
N VAL A 122 -7.05 6.90 1.49
CA VAL A 122 -8.16 6.37 0.68
C VAL A 122 -7.64 5.36 -0.34
N ALA A 123 -6.55 5.67 -1.04
CA ALA A 123 -5.96 4.78 -2.03
C ALA A 123 -5.47 3.46 -1.41
N THR A 124 -4.76 3.51 -0.29
CA THR A 124 -4.26 2.31 0.41
C THR A 124 -5.39 1.46 0.97
N PHE A 125 -6.42 2.09 1.55
CA PHE A 125 -7.60 1.41 2.07
C PHE A 125 -8.37 0.68 0.96
N ILE A 126 -8.62 1.34 -0.17
CA ILE A 126 -9.27 0.72 -1.35
C ILE A 126 -8.41 -0.45 -1.86
N SER A 127 -7.10 -0.29 -1.95
CA SER A 127 -6.18 -1.35 -2.39
C SER A 127 -6.24 -2.58 -1.47
N ILE A 128 -6.34 -2.41 -0.15
CA ILE A 128 -6.51 -3.54 0.78
C ILE A 128 -7.82 -4.28 0.48
N ILE A 129 -8.93 -3.56 0.37
CA ILE A 129 -10.25 -4.17 0.14
C ILE A 129 -10.25 -4.92 -1.19
N VAL A 130 -9.85 -4.24 -2.27
CA VAL A 130 -9.85 -4.81 -3.62
C VAL A 130 -8.94 -6.02 -3.69
N SER A 131 -7.71 -5.94 -3.17
CA SER A 131 -6.77 -7.07 -3.19
C SER A 131 -7.29 -8.27 -2.40
N SER A 132 -7.89 -8.05 -1.22
CA SER A 132 -8.45 -9.11 -0.38
C SER A 132 -9.65 -9.77 -1.03
N VAL A 133 -10.62 -8.97 -1.51
CA VAL A 133 -11.83 -9.47 -2.18
C VAL A 133 -11.47 -10.21 -3.48
N LYS A 134 -10.54 -9.68 -4.28
CA LYS A 134 -10.10 -10.33 -5.52
C LYS A 134 -9.37 -11.64 -5.26
N TYR A 135 -8.52 -11.69 -4.23
CA TYR A 135 -7.85 -12.92 -3.83
C TYR A 135 -8.89 -14.01 -3.52
N GLU A 136 -9.82 -13.73 -2.62
CA GLU A 136 -10.82 -14.71 -2.19
C GLU A 136 -11.81 -15.08 -3.31
N SER A 137 -12.26 -14.09 -4.08
CA SER A 137 -13.16 -14.31 -5.21
C SER A 137 -12.53 -15.20 -6.27
N LEU A 138 -11.27 -14.95 -6.65
CA LEU A 138 -10.58 -15.75 -7.66
C LEU A 138 -10.20 -17.14 -7.15
N ALA A 139 -9.77 -17.26 -5.89
CA ALA A 139 -9.48 -18.55 -5.25
C ALA A 139 -10.69 -19.50 -5.29
N ASN A 140 -11.89 -18.97 -5.02
CA ASN A 140 -13.11 -19.75 -4.95
C ASN A 140 -13.79 -19.98 -6.31
N SER A 141 -13.40 -19.25 -7.36
CA SER A 141 -14.02 -19.31 -8.68
C SER A 141 -13.07 -19.83 -9.76
N THR A 142 -12.41 -18.94 -10.49
CA THR A 142 -11.64 -19.25 -11.71
C THR A 142 -10.25 -19.80 -11.44
N CYS A 143 -9.71 -19.59 -10.24
CA CYS A 143 -8.41 -20.11 -9.82
C CYS A 143 -8.56 -21.32 -8.90
N ARG A 144 -9.64 -22.10 -9.00
CA ARG A 144 -9.88 -23.22 -8.07
C ARG A 144 -9.11 -24.48 -8.48
N TRP A 145 -8.27 -25.01 -7.59
CA TRP A 145 -7.50 -26.26 -7.79
C TRP A 145 -7.96 -27.37 -6.84
N SER A 146 -9.23 -27.80 -6.89
CA SER A 146 -9.66 -28.93 -6.03
C SER A 146 -9.03 -30.25 -6.50
N GLU A 147 -8.33 -30.93 -5.59
CA GLU A 147 -7.91 -32.35 -5.67
C GLU A 147 -7.26 -32.78 -6.99
N GLY A 148 -6.43 -31.91 -7.57
CA GLY A 148 -5.57 -32.30 -8.69
C GLY A 148 -6.25 -32.34 -10.07
N ARG A 149 -7.51 -31.92 -10.19
CA ARG A 149 -8.09 -31.59 -11.51
C ARG A 149 -8.83 -30.26 -11.45
N SER A 150 -8.31 -29.27 -12.16
CA SER A 150 -9.17 -28.18 -12.60
C SER A 150 -10.13 -28.74 -13.65
N SER A 151 -11.44 -28.64 -13.42
CA SER A 151 -12.43 -28.90 -14.47
C SER A 151 -12.41 -27.83 -15.56
N ASN A 152 -11.75 -26.69 -15.30
CA ASN A 152 -11.70 -25.56 -16.20
C ASN A 152 -10.33 -25.46 -16.88
N PRO A 153 -10.26 -25.56 -18.22
CA PRO A 153 -9.00 -25.43 -18.95
C PRO A 153 -8.46 -24.00 -18.94
N ARG A 154 -9.21 -23.02 -18.42
CA ARG A 154 -8.80 -21.61 -18.30
C ARG A 154 -8.82 -21.18 -16.85
N LEU A 155 -7.63 -20.91 -16.30
CA LEU A 155 -7.42 -20.45 -14.95
C LEU A 155 -7.11 -18.96 -14.97
N THR A 156 -7.98 -18.16 -14.35
CA THR A 156 -7.69 -16.74 -14.10
C THR A 156 -7.37 -16.57 -12.63
N CYS A 157 -6.15 -16.14 -12.34
CA CYS A 157 -5.58 -16.09 -10.99
C CYS A 157 -4.88 -14.77 -10.74
N THR A 158 -4.75 -14.37 -9.47
CA THR A 158 -3.74 -13.36 -9.10
C THR A 158 -2.36 -14.02 -9.06
N ARG A 159 -1.29 -13.23 -9.19
CA ARG A 159 0.07 -13.78 -9.04
C ARG A 159 0.32 -14.37 -7.66
N GLU A 160 -0.25 -13.77 -6.62
CA GLU A 160 -0.15 -14.30 -5.25
C GLU A 160 -0.73 -15.71 -5.14
N LEU A 161 -1.94 -15.94 -5.69
CA LEU A 161 -2.56 -17.27 -5.72
C LEU A 161 -1.70 -18.27 -6.50
N VAL A 162 -1.17 -17.85 -7.65
CA VAL A 162 -0.29 -18.71 -8.42
C VAL A 162 0.96 -19.06 -7.62
N ALA A 163 1.65 -18.06 -7.09
CA ALA A 163 2.90 -18.21 -6.32
C ALA A 163 2.75 -19.15 -5.13
N CYS A 164 1.65 -19.00 -4.39
CA CYS A 164 1.49 -19.63 -3.09
C CYS A 164 0.76 -20.97 -3.16
N GLU A 165 -0.16 -21.14 -4.12
CA GLU A 165 -1.09 -22.27 -4.13
C GLU A 165 -1.00 -23.08 -5.43
N LEU A 166 -0.99 -22.42 -6.60
CA LEU A 166 -1.09 -23.11 -7.90
C LEU A 166 0.24 -23.68 -8.42
N ILE A 167 1.36 -23.03 -8.14
CA ILE A 167 2.63 -23.32 -8.83
C ILE A 167 3.12 -24.75 -8.60
N ASN A 168 2.73 -25.36 -7.47
CA ASN A 168 3.05 -26.75 -7.15
C ASN A 168 2.36 -27.77 -8.05
N PHE A 169 1.37 -27.36 -8.85
CA PHE A 169 0.64 -28.18 -9.81
C PHE A 169 1.12 -27.95 -11.25
N LEU A 170 1.95 -26.95 -11.50
CA LEU A 170 2.46 -26.63 -12.83
C LEU A 170 3.82 -27.32 -13.01
N THR A 171 4.02 -27.96 -14.16
CA THR A 171 5.31 -28.58 -14.52
C THR A 171 6.36 -27.51 -14.79
N ASP A 172 7.63 -27.83 -14.57
CA ASP A 172 8.80 -27.01 -15.01
C ASP A 172 9.14 -25.77 -14.15
N THR A 173 8.71 -25.74 -12.89
CA THR A 173 8.93 -24.57 -12.01
C THR A 173 10.08 -24.79 -11.02
N ASN A 174 11.01 -23.83 -10.93
CA ASN A 174 12.07 -23.83 -9.92
C ASN A 174 11.52 -23.52 -8.51
N TRP A 175 11.52 -24.52 -7.63
CA TRP A 175 10.90 -24.48 -6.30
C TRP A 175 11.41 -23.37 -5.38
N ALA A 176 12.70 -23.04 -5.49
CA ALA A 176 13.32 -22.03 -4.65
C ALA A 176 12.77 -20.62 -4.96
N ASP A 177 12.62 -20.32 -6.24
CA ASP A 177 12.12 -19.03 -6.74
C ASP A 177 10.63 -18.86 -6.39
N ASN A 178 9.87 -19.94 -6.40
CA ASN A 178 8.45 -19.96 -6.05
C ASN A 178 8.20 -19.49 -4.61
N ARG A 179 8.94 -20.03 -3.64
CA ARG A 179 8.80 -19.64 -2.22
C ARG A 179 9.18 -18.18 -1.98
N ARG A 180 10.10 -17.65 -2.77
CA ARG A 180 10.46 -16.23 -2.72
C ARG A 180 9.36 -15.37 -3.32
N ALA A 181 8.87 -15.71 -4.50
CA ALA A 181 7.78 -15.00 -5.18
C ALA A 181 6.49 -14.96 -4.34
N CYS A 182 6.12 -16.08 -3.67
CA CYS A 182 4.97 -16.10 -2.75
C CYS A 182 5.18 -15.17 -1.55
N ARG A 183 6.38 -15.17 -0.94
CA ARG A 183 6.69 -14.27 0.19
C ARG A 183 6.66 -12.80 -0.21
N GLU A 184 7.15 -12.47 -1.39
CA GLU A 184 7.18 -11.09 -1.89
C GLU A 184 5.77 -10.58 -2.25
N THR A 185 4.98 -11.37 -2.99
CA THR A 185 3.59 -11.01 -3.34
C THR A 185 2.68 -10.90 -2.12
N LYS A 186 2.73 -11.89 -1.22
CA LYS A 186 2.01 -11.83 0.06
C LYS A 186 2.52 -10.70 0.93
N GLY A 187 3.84 -10.48 0.96
CA GLY A 187 4.49 -9.40 1.68
C GLY A 187 3.99 -8.02 1.23
N ALA A 188 3.88 -7.79 -0.07
CA ALA A 188 3.35 -6.55 -0.62
C ALA A 188 1.91 -6.26 -0.13
N ARG A 189 1.03 -7.28 -0.15
CA ARG A 189 -0.33 -7.14 0.38
C ARG A 189 -0.34 -6.87 1.89
N VAL A 190 0.48 -7.57 2.67
CA VAL A 190 0.53 -7.39 4.13
C VAL A 190 1.08 -6.01 4.51
N ILE A 191 2.03 -5.45 3.76
CA ILE A 191 2.60 -4.12 3.99
C ILE A 191 1.58 -2.98 3.80
N LEU A 192 0.53 -3.20 3.00
CA LEU A 192 -0.55 -2.21 2.88
C LEU A 192 -1.23 -1.91 4.22
N VAL A 193 -1.33 -2.88 5.13
CA VAL A 193 -1.98 -2.71 6.44
C VAL A 193 -1.26 -1.65 7.29
N PRO A 194 0.05 -1.79 7.61
CA PRO A 194 0.75 -0.73 8.34
C PRO A 194 0.82 0.57 7.54
N LEU A 195 0.89 0.56 6.20
CA LEU A 195 0.79 1.78 5.38
C LEU A 195 -0.54 2.52 5.60
N THR A 196 -1.65 1.80 5.62
CA THR A 196 -2.99 2.38 5.84
C THR A 196 -3.12 2.95 7.25
N VAL A 197 -2.60 2.24 8.25
CA VAL A 197 -2.58 2.73 9.64
C VAL A 197 -1.72 3.99 9.75
N LEU A 198 -0.51 4.00 9.20
CA LEU A 198 0.37 5.15 9.29
C LEU A 198 -0.16 6.37 8.52
N THR A 199 -0.75 6.19 7.34
CA THR A 199 -1.38 7.27 6.59
C THR A 199 -2.61 7.82 7.32
N PHE A 200 -3.41 6.97 7.97
CA PHE A 200 -4.50 7.42 8.85
C PHE A 200 -3.97 8.25 10.04
N VAL A 201 -2.90 7.80 10.69
CA VAL A 201 -2.28 8.56 11.80
C VAL A 201 -1.73 9.90 11.30
N LEU A 202 -1.13 9.97 10.10
CA LEU A 202 -0.73 11.25 9.50
C LEU A 202 -1.92 12.19 9.31
N VAL A 203 -3.04 11.70 8.78
CA VAL A 203 -4.27 12.49 8.63
C VAL A 203 -4.71 13.06 9.98
N ALA A 204 -4.75 12.22 11.03
CA ALA A 204 -5.14 12.64 12.37
C ALA A 204 -4.20 13.70 12.96
N LEU A 205 -2.87 13.54 12.80
CA LEU A 205 -1.88 14.50 13.29
C LEU A 205 -1.98 15.85 12.56
N TYR A 206 -2.17 15.85 11.24
CA TYR A 206 -2.35 17.09 10.48
C TYR A 206 -3.68 17.78 10.80
N ALA A 207 -4.76 17.03 10.98
CA ALA A 207 -6.03 17.58 11.42
C ALA A 207 -5.91 18.23 12.81
N LEU A 208 -5.29 17.54 13.76
CA LEU A 208 -5.02 18.05 15.11
C LEU A 208 -4.17 19.31 15.07
N ARG A 209 -3.13 19.33 14.23
CA ARG A 209 -2.28 20.49 14.04
C ARG A 209 -3.06 21.70 13.52
N ILE A 210 -3.85 21.52 12.47
CA ILE A 210 -4.66 22.61 11.90
C ILE A 210 -5.64 23.15 12.95
N HIS A 211 -6.23 22.26 13.75
CA HIS A 211 -7.09 22.66 14.86
C HIS A 211 -6.32 23.51 15.88
N MET A 212 -5.13 23.09 16.33
CA MET A 212 -4.30 23.87 17.25
C MET A 212 -3.89 25.23 16.66
N LEU A 213 -3.48 25.28 15.39
CA LEU A 213 -3.12 26.54 14.72
C LEU A 213 -4.30 27.52 14.66
N LYS A 214 -5.53 27.01 14.42
CA LYS A 214 -6.74 27.84 14.46
C LYS A 214 -7.03 28.36 15.87
N THR A 215 -6.90 27.52 16.90
CA THR A 215 -7.13 27.93 18.29
C THR A 215 -6.15 29.01 18.72
N VAL A 216 -4.85 28.85 18.43
CA VAL A 216 -3.83 29.85 18.77
C VAL A 216 -4.09 31.16 18.06
N LYS A 217 -4.42 31.13 16.76
CA LYS A 217 -4.72 32.34 16.00
C LYS A 217 -5.93 33.09 16.57
N ASN A 218 -7.00 32.38 16.93
CA ASN A 218 -8.18 33.02 17.51
C ASN A 218 -7.87 33.69 18.86
N VAL A 219 -6.95 33.14 19.65
CA VAL A 219 -6.52 33.73 20.92
C VAL A 219 -5.68 34.98 20.67
N ASP A 220 -4.71 34.93 19.75
CA ASP A 220 -3.88 36.10 19.37
C ASP A 220 -4.73 37.24 18.80
N ASP A 221 -5.62 36.95 17.83
CA ASP A 221 -6.51 37.94 17.23
C ASP A 221 -7.40 38.61 18.32
N SER A 222 -7.82 37.83 19.34
CA SER A 222 -8.60 38.36 20.46
C SER A 222 -7.78 39.22 21.43
N ALA A 223 -6.47 38.98 21.53
CA ALA A 223 -5.56 39.75 22.36
C ALA A 223 -5.15 41.06 21.67
N GLU A 224 -4.84 41.04 20.38
CA GLU A 224 -4.57 42.26 19.58
C GLU A 224 -5.78 43.20 19.59
N GLN A 225 -7.00 42.68 19.38
CA GLN A 225 -8.24 43.48 19.46
C GLN A 225 -8.51 44.08 20.86
N ARG A 226 -7.92 43.52 21.92
CA ARG A 226 -7.98 44.11 23.27
C ARG A 226 -6.97 45.22 23.43
N VAL A 227 -5.76 45.05 22.89
CA VAL A 227 -4.70 46.08 22.94
C VAL A 227 -5.09 47.30 22.10
N GLU A 228 -5.61 47.11 20.89
CA GLU A 228 -6.07 48.22 20.03
C GLU A 228 -7.20 49.02 20.69
N ARG A 229 -8.12 48.35 21.39
CA ARG A 229 -9.18 49.03 22.13
C ARG A 229 -8.65 49.91 23.25
N LEU A 230 -7.65 49.43 24.00
CA LEU A 230 -7.06 50.18 25.11
C LEU A 230 -6.23 51.37 24.61
N GLN A 231 -5.61 51.28 23.44
CA GLN A 231 -4.84 52.37 22.85
C GLN A 231 -5.71 53.46 22.19
N GLY A 232 -6.97 53.14 21.85
CA GLY A 232 -7.91 54.11 21.28
C GLY A 232 -8.71 54.93 22.31
N GLU A 233 -8.56 54.62 23.61
CA GLU A 233 -9.23 55.32 24.72
C GLU A 233 -8.34 56.35 25.44
N GLU A 234 -7.07 56.50 25.04
CA GLU A 234 -6.15 57.59 25.46
C GLU A 234 -6.16 58.77 24.46
#